data_AF-A0A6J2KMG3-F1
#
_entry.id   AF-A0A6J2KMG3-F1
#
_cell.length_a   1.000
_cell.length_b   1.000
_cell.length_c   1.000
_cell.angle_alpha   90.00
_cell.angle_beta   90.00
_cell.angle_gamma   90.00
#
_symmetry.space_group_name_H-M   'P 1'
#
loop_
_entity.id
_entity.type
_entity.pdbx_description
1 polymer ?
#
loop_
_entity_poly.entity_id
_entity_poly.type
_entity_poly.pdbx_seq_one_letter_code
_entity_poly.pdbx_strand_id
1 'polypeptide(L)'
;MMVEISWGQLTNYTYLRTNNASLSDFAAQEGIKFHFVPTYSPHFGGLWESGIKSAKHHIKRVIGNGHLTIEELQTLFAQVEAILNSRPLGPLSASPDGLLPLSPGHFLIGRPLTSFPSPDVQNLNSNKLQRYQRLEQMRQHFWT
;
A
#
# COMPACT_ATOMS: atom_id res chain seq x y z
N MET A 1 8.10 1.82 2.00
CA MET A 1 6.77 2.46 1.90
C MET A 1 6.19 2.09 0.54
N MET A 2 5.27 1.14 0.49
CA MET A 2 4.69 0.67 -0.78
C MET A 2 3.50 1.53 -1.19
N VAL A 3 3.69 2.85 -1.25
CA VAL A 3 2.88 3.77 -2.06
C VAL A 3 3.78 4.97 -2.37
N GLU A 4 4.63 4.85 -3.39
CA GLU A 4 5.16 6.03 -4.08
C GLU A 4 4.46 6.17 -5.43
N ILE A 5 4.05 7.40 -5.69
CA ILE A 5 3.08 7.81 -6.69
C ILE A 5 3.72 7.73 -8.08
N SER A 6 3.49 6.63 -8.80
CA SER A 6 3.76 6.55 -10.23
C SER A 6 2.55 7.07 -11.02
N TRP A 7 2.61 8.34 -11.41
CA TRP A 7 1.80 8.91 -12.50
C TRP A 7 2.71 9.71 -13.44
N GLY A 8 2.68 9.37 -14.73
CA GLY A 8 3.03 10.23 -15.86
C GLY A 8 4.38 10.94 -15.78
N GLN A 9 5.38 10.41 -16.49
CA GLN A 9 6.72 11.01 -16.67
C GLN A 9 6.69 12.51 -17.08
N LEU A 10 5.59 13.04 -17.62
CA LEU A 10 5.47 14.44 -18.06
C LEU A 10 4.84 15.38 -17.01
N THR A 11 3.90 14.91 -16.19
CA THR A 11 3.20 15.74 -15.17
C THR A 11 4.00 15.89 -13.89
N ASN A 12 4.79 14.88 -13.51
CA ASN A 12 5.69 14.96 -12.36
C ASN A 12 6.88 15.89 -12.62
N TYR A 13 7.41 15.91 -13.84
CA TYR A 13 8.57 16.72 -14.18
C TYR A 13 8.28 18.23 -14.09
N THR A 14 7.09 18.66 -14.53
CA THR A 14 6.67 20.07 -14.45
C THR A 14 6.36 20.49 -13.01
N TYR A 15 5.64 19.66 -12.25
CA TYR A 15 5.33 19.93 -10.83
C TYR A 15 6.60 20.02 -9.97
N LEU A 16 7.53 19.07 -10.13
CA LEU A 16 8.81 19.07 -9.43
C LEU A 16 9.67 20.28 -9.83
N ARG A 17 9.63 20.70 -11.10
CA ARG A 17 10.39 21.87 -11.56
C ARG A 17 9.82 23.18 -11.01
N THR A 18 8.50 23.31 -10.89
CA THR A 18 7.85 24.50 -10.34
C THR A 18 8.03 24.63 -8.83
N ASN A 19 8.07 23.51 -8.10
CA ASN A 19 8.21 23.50 -6.63
C ASN A 19 9.63 23.14 -6.16
N ASN A 20 10.62 23.12 -7.06
CA ASN A 20 11.95 22.58 -6.75
C ASN A 20 12.64 23.30 -5.59
N ALA A 21 12.49 24.63 -5.50
CA ALA A 21 13.09 25.42 -4.44
C ALA A 21 12.51 25.08 -3.06
N SER A 22 11.18 25.12 -2.93
CA SER A 22 10.51 24.82 -1.65
C SER A 22 10.68 23.36 -1.22
N LEU A 23 10.67 22.41 -2.17
CA LEU A 23 10.94 21.00 -1.91
C LEU A 23 12.38 20.75 -1.49
N SER A 24 13.35 21.41 -2.14
CA SER A 24 14.77 21.30 -1.80
C SER A 24 15.04 21.86 -0.41
N ASP A 25 14.44 23.01 -0.07
CA ASP A 25 14.60 23.64 1.24
C ASP A 25 14.01 22.77 2.35
N PHE A 26 12.79 22.24 2.13
CA PHE A 26 12.16 21.31 3.07
C PHE A 26 12.99 20.03 3.24
N ALA A 27 13.43 19.42 2.14
CA ALA A 27 14.24 18.21 2.20
C ALA A 27 15.58 18.43 2.89
N ALA A 28 16.22 19.57 2.68
CA ALA A 28 17.44 19.94 3.39
C ALA A 28 17.19 20.12 4.89
N GLN A 29 16.10 20.77 5.29
CA GLN A 29 15.71 20.95 6.69
C GLN A 29 15.42 19.62 7.39
N GLU A 30 14.74 18.70 6.71
CA GLU A 30 14.40 17.37 7.22
C GLU A 30 15.53 16.32 7.02
N GLY A 31 16.67 16.72 6.45
CA GLY A 31 17.79 15.81 6.18
C GLY A 31 17.49 14.72 5.13
N ILE A 32 16.50 14.93 4.28
CA ILE A 32 16.08 14.01 3.21
C ILE A 32 16.99 14.19 1.98
N LYS A 33 17.63 13.11 1.53
CA LYS A 33 18.45 13.10 0.32
C LYS A 33 17.75 12.39 -0.82
N PHE A 34 17.31 13.14 -1.84
CA PHE A 34 16.74 12.57 -3.05
C PHE A 34 17.79 11.90 -3.93
N HIS A 35 17.45 10.71 -4.43
CA HIS A 35 18.24 9.98 -5.43
C HIS A 35 17.33 9.66 -6.60
N PHE A 36 17.63 10.20 -7.77
CA PHE A 36 16.86 9.94 -8.99
C PHE A 36 17.43 8.72 -9.70
N VAL A 37 16.53 7.89 -10.23
CA VAL A 37 16.94 6.80 -11.12
C VAL A 37 17.56 7.39 -12.40
N PRO A 38 18.61 6.76 -12.95
CA PRO A 38 19.18 7.20 -14.21
C PRO A 38 18.12 7.21 -15.32
N THR A 39 18.25 8.14 -16.27
CA THR A 39 17.37 8.18 -17.44
C THR A 39 17.46 6.85 -18.21
N TYR A 40 16.35 6.45 -18.84
CA TYR A 40 16.25 5.21 -19.63
C TYR A 40 16.63 3.92 -18.89
N SER A 41 16.54 3.90 -17.55
CA SER A 41 16.88 2.73 -16.73
C SER A 41 15.65 2.13 -16.04
N PRO A 42 14.69 1.54 -16.81
CA PRO A 42 13.42 1.05 -16.28
C PRO A 42 13.58 -0.06 -15.23
N HIS A 43 14.70 -0.79 -15.25
CA HIS A 43 14.99 -1.85 -14.30
C HIS A 43 15.19 -1.36 -12.86
N PHE A 44 15.55 -0.09 -12.65
CA PHE A 44 15.72 0.46 -11.30
C PHE A 44 14.40 0.55 -10.52
N GLY A 45 13.25 0.55 -11.22
CA GLY A 45 11.93 0.69 -10.59
C GLY A 45 11.10 -0.56 -10.41
N GLY A 46 11.62 -1.73 -10.78
CA GLY A 46 10.84 -2.97 -10.83
C GLY A 46 10.16 -3.33 -9.50
N LEU A 47 10.81 -3.07 -8.35
CA LEU A 47 10.28 -3.47 -7.05
C LEU A 47 9.01 -2.68 -6.68
N TRP A 48 9.04 -1.35 -6.77
CA TRP A 48 7.87 -0.53 -6.44
C TRP A 48 6.80 -0.63 -7.52
N GLU A 49 7.17 -0.74 -8.79
CA GLU A 49 6.21 -0.95 -9.89
C GLU A 49 5.46 -2.28 -9.74
N SER A 50 6.15 -3.35 -9.34
CA SER A 50 5.53 -4.64 -9.04
C SER A 50 4.55 -4.53 -7.85
N GLY A 51 4.94 -3.82 -6.79
CA GLY A 51 4.07 -3.53 -5.65
C GLY A 51 2.79 -2.79 -6.07
N ILE A 52 2.94 -1.71 -6.85
CA ILE A 52 1.83 -0.92 -7.38
C ILE A 52 0.93 -1.77 -8.28
N LYS A 53 1.52 -2.60 -9.15
CA LYS A 53 0.78 -3.51 -10.05
C LYS A 53 -0.07 -4.50 -9.24
N SER A 54 0.51 -5.11 -8.20
CA SER A 54 -0.18 -6.04 -7.31
C SER A 54 -1.35 -5.35 -6.59
N ALA A 55 -1.11 -4.18 -5.99
CA ALA A 55 -2.15 -3.43 -5.29
C ALA A 55 -3.33 -3.08 -6.21
N LYS A 56 -3.04 -2.51 -7.39
CA LYS A 56 -4.05 -2.16 -8.39
C LYS A 56 -4.83 -3.39 -8.88
N HIS A 57 -4.15 -4.50 -9.11
CA HIS A 57 -4.77 -5.74 -9.58
C HIS A 57 -5.83 -6.25 -8.59
N HIS A 58 -5.45 -6.40 -7.31
CA HIS A 58 -6.36 -6.92 -6.30
C HIS A 58 -7.49 -5.94 -5.99
N ILE A 59 -7.21 -4.64 -5.82
CA ILE A 59 -8.24 -3.61 -5.57
C ILE A 59 -9.30 -3.63 -6.68
N LYS A 60 -8.88 -3.67 -7.95
CA LYS A 60 -9.82 -3.70 -9.08
C LYS A 60 -10.72 -4.95 -9.03
N ARG A 61 -10.18 -6.10 -8.61
CA ARG A 61 -10.94 -7.34 -8.48
C ARG A 61 -11.96 -7.25 -7.34
N VAL A 62 -11.57 -6.82 -6.14
CA VAL A 62 -12.49 -6.77 -4.99
C VAL A 62 -13.55 -5.67 -5.09
N ILE A 63 -13.24 -4.54 -5.75
CA ILE A 63 -14.26 -3.52 -6.05
C ILE A 63 -15.24 -4.04 -7.11
N GLY A 64 -14.74 -4.69 -8.16
CA GLY A 64 -15.55 -5.18 -9.27
C GLY A 64 -16.36 -4.06 -9.93
N ASN A 65 -17.69 -4.23 -9.99
CA ASN A 65 -18.64 -3.23 -10.49
C ASN A 65 -19.25 -2.37 -9.36
N GLY A 66 -18.73 -2.47 -8.14
CA GLY A 66 -19.18 -1.70 -7.00
C GLY A 66 -18.75 -0.23 -7.10
N HIS A 67 -19.59 0.67 -6.58
CA HIS A 67 -19.27 2.09 -6.47
C HIS A 67 -18.89 2.41 -5.03
N LEU A 68 -17.76 3.10 -4.86
CA LEU A 68 -17.28 3.59 -3.58
C LEU A 68 -17.25 5.13 -3.60
N THR A 69 -17.55 5.76 -2.47
CA THR A 69 -17.22 7.18 -2.27
C THR A 69 -15.71 7.38 -2.14
N ILE A 70 -15.26 8.62 -2.16
CA ILE A 70 -13.84 8.93 -1.99
C ILE A 70 -13.32 8.47 -0.63
N GLU A 71 -14.10 8.65 0.43
CA GLU A 71 -13.74 8.25 1.80
C GLU A 71 -13.69 6.72 1.93
N GLU A 72 -14.63 6.02 1.30
CA GLU A 72 -14.67 4.56 1.24
C GLU A 72 -13.44 4.01 0.49
N LEU A 73 -13.09 4.62 -0.65
CA LEU A 73 -11.91 4.25 -1.42
C LEU A 73 -10.60 4.51 -0.66
N GLN A 74 -10.47 5.67 -0.01
CA GLN A 74 -9.31 6.00 0.83
C GLN A 74 -9.14 5.00 1.98
N THR A 75 -10.25 4.64 2.64
CA THR A 75 -10.26 3.64 3.70
C THR A 75 -9.79 2.29 3.17
N LEU A 76 -10.31 1.85 2.02
CA LEU A 76 -9.89 0.60 1.39
C LEU A 76 -8.40 0.62 1.04
N PHE A 77 -7.88 1.72 0.50
CA PHE A 77 -6.45 1.85 0.20
C PHE A 77 -5.58 1.73 1.45
N ALA A 78 -5.95 2.38 2.55
CA ALA A 78 -5.21 2.27 3.82
C ALA A 78 -5.22 0.84 4.37
N GLN A 79 -6.36 0.14 4.28
CA GLN A 79 -6.46 -1.26 4.68
C GLN A 79 -5.60 -2.17 3.80
N VAL A 80 -5.60 -1.95 2.48
CA VAL A 80 -4.77 -2.69 1.53
C VAL A 80 -3.29 -2.44 1.76
N GLU A 81 -2.89 -1.20 2.01
CA GLU A 81 -1.52 -0.84 2.36
C GLU A 81 -1.07 -1.61 3.61
N ALA A 82 -1.89 -1.62 4.67
CA ALA A 82 -1.59 -2.37 5.88
C ALA A 82 -1.43 -3.87 5.58
N ILE A 83 -2.30 -4.45 4.76
CA ILE A 83 -2.23 -5.86 4.35
C ILE A 83 -0.93 -6.15 3.58
N LEU A 84 -0.56 -5.30 2.63
CA LEU A 84 0.67 -5.47 1.84
C LEU A 84 1.91 -5.37 2.73
N ASN A 85 1.92 -4.44 3.67
CA ASN A 85 3.01 -4.28 4.63
C ASN A 85 3.03 -5.37 5.73
N SER A 86 1.93 -6.10 5.93
CA SER A 86 1.88 -7.26 6.82
C SER A 86 2.32 -8.57 6.16
N ARG A 87 2.62 -8.57 4.85
CA ARG A 87 3.03 -9.80 4.15
C ARG A 87 4.31 -10.41 4.75
N PRO A 88 4.33 -11.73 5.00
CA PRO A 88 5.51 -12.40 5.53
C PRO A 88 6.63 -12.41 4.48
N LEU A 89 7.83 -11.98 4.87
CA LEU A 89 9.08 -12.09 4.10
C LEU A 89 9.88 -13.33 4.49
N GLY A 90 9.74 -13.78 5.74
CA GLY A 90 10.46 -14.92 6.30
C GLY A 90 10.22 -15.04 7.81
N PRO A 91 10.88 -15.99 8.48
CA PRO A 91 10.80 -16.10 9.93
C PRO A 91 11.47 -14.90 10.63
N LEU A 92 10.86 -14.39 11.70
CA LEU A 92 11.44 -13.30 12.51
C LEU A 92 12.61 -13.76 13.37
N SER A 93 12.60 -15.03 13.79
CA SER A 93 13.63 -15.65 14.63
C SER A 93 14.08 -16.97 14.03
N ALA A 94 15.35 -17.32 14.27
CA ALA A 94 15.89 -18.63 13.95
C ALA A 94 15.51 -19.71 14.99
N SER A 95 14.91 -19.30 16.11
CA SER A 95 14.41 -20.26 17.11
C SER A 95 13.27 -21.09 16.52
N PRO A 96 13.26 -22.42 16.73
CA PRO A 96 12.15 -23.27 16.30
C PRO A 96 10.80 -22.88 16.95
N ASP A 97 10.82 -22.17 18.08
CA ASP A 97 9.61 -21.67 18.76
C ASP A 97 9.12 -20.32 18.19
N GLY A 98 9.89 -19.70 17.30
CA GLY A 98 9.61 -18.40 16.70
C GLY A 98 8.59 -18.46 15.58
N LEU A 99 7.30 -18.54 15.92
CA LEU A 99 6.20 -18.65 14.94
C LEU A 99 5.84 -17.34 14.23
N LEU A 100 6.44 -16.21 14.61
CA LEU A 100 6.10 -14.90 14.04
C LEU A 100 6.88 -14.62 12.75
N PRO A 101 6.20 -14.17 11.68
CA PRO A 101 6.89 -13.79 10.45
C PRO A 101 7.47 -12.37 10.56
N LEU A 102 8.66 -12.19 9.99
CA LEU A 102 9.19 -10.88 9.62
C LEU A 102 8.38 -10.34 8.43
N SER A 103 7.98 -9.08 8.48
CA SER A 103 7.19 -8.42 7.42
C SER A 103 7.74 -7.02 7.14
N PRO A 104 7.40 -6.39 6.01
CA PRO A 104 7.78 -5.00 5.75
C PRO A 104 7.37 -4.04 6.88
N GLY A 105 6.22 -4.26 7.51
CA GLY A 105 5.73 -3.47 8.64
C GLY A 105 6.70 -3.43 9.82
N HIS A 106 7.44 -4.51 10.07
CA HIS A 106 8.48 -4.53 11.11
C HIS A 106 9.59 -3.51 10.84
N PHE A 107 9.97 -3.31 9.58
CA PHE A 107 10.97 -2.29 9.22
C PHE A 107 10.40 -0.88 9.26
N LEU A 108 9.09 -0.71 9.06
CA LEU A 108 8.44 0.61 9.05
C LEU A 108 8.17 1.15 10.46
N ILE A 109 7.68 0.31 11.37
CA ILE A 109 7.23 0.73 12.69
C ILE A 109 7.82 -0.07 13.86
N GLY A 110 8.74 -1.01 13.57
CA GLY A 110 9.39 -1.85 14.58
C GLY A 110 8.54 -3.01 15.12
N ARG A 111 7.32 -3.22 14.61
CA ARG A 111 6.37 -4.23 15.09
C ARG A 111 5.39 -4.70 14.01
N PRO A 112 4.65 -5.81 14.21
CA PRO A 112 3.59 -6.21 13.31
C PRO A 112 2.48 -5.16 13.21
N LEU A 113 1.92 -4.98 12.02
CA LEU A 113 0.70 -4.21 11.80
C LEU A 113 -0.51 -5.09 12.13
N THR A 114 -1.20 -4.77 13.22
CA THR A 114 -2.36 -5.52 13.73
C THR A 114 -3.63 -4.67 13.66
N SER A 115 -4.76 -5.28 13.30
CA SER A 115 -6.09 -4.67 13.41
C SER A 115 -6.89 -5.35 14.52
N PHE A 116 -7.97 -4.71 14.95
CA PHE A 116 -8.97 -5.38 15.78
C PHE A 116 -9.58 -6.57 15.03
N PRO A 117 -9.95 -7.65 15.73
CA PRO A 117 -10.68 -8.75 15.13
C PRO A 117 -12.03 -8.24 14.61
N SER A 118 -12.35 -8.60 13.37
CA SER A 118 -13.60 -8.27 12.69
C SER A 118 -14.38 -9.55 12.40
N PRO A 119 -15.72 -9.49 12.34
CA PRO A 119 -16.52 -10.63 11.92
C PRO A 119 -16.15 -11.06 10.50
N ASP A 120 -16.17 -12.37 10.25
CA ASP A 120 -16.05 -12.88 8.89
C ASP A 120 -17.32 -12.56 8.10
N VAL A 121 -17.15 -11.80 7.02
CA VAL A 121 -18.24 -11.34 6.16
C VAL A 121 -18.04 -11.79 4.71
N GLN A 122 -17.03 -12.64 4.43
CA GLN A 122 -16.70 -13.09 3.07
C GLN A 122 -17.92 -13.67 2.34
N ASN A 123 -18.64 -14.60 2.96
CA ASN A 123 -19.74 -15.33 2.31
C ASN A 123 -21.10 -14.64 2.43
N LEU A 124 -21.16 -13.43 3.02
CA LEU A 124 -22.42 -12.72 3.18
C LEU A 124 -22.85 -12.02 1.90
N ASN A 125 -24.16 -11.95 1.66
CA ASN A 125 -24.70 -11.24 0.51
C ASN A 125 -24.43 -9.74 0.64
N SER A 126 -23.61 -9.18 -0.27
CA SER A 126 -23.18 -7.77 -0.26
C SER A 126 -24.34 -6.76 -0.32
N ASN A 127 -25.52 -7.16 -0.83
CA ASN A 127 -26.71 -6.31 -0.87
C ASN A 127 -27.37 -6.13 0.51
N LYS A 128 -27.07 -7.01 1.47
CA LYS A 128 -27.58 -6.92 2.85
C LYS A 128 -26.59 -6.29 3.82
N LEU A 129 -25.37 -5.98 3.35
CA LEU A 129 -24.31 -5.41 4.17
C LEU A 129 -24.44 -3.90 4.29
N GLN A 130 -24.14 -3.39 5.49
CA GLN A 130 -23.90 -1.96 5.68
C GLN A 130 -22.63 -1.52 4.94
N ARG A 131 -22.48 -0.21 4.69
CA ARG A 131 -21.34 0.35 3.95
C ARG A 131 -19.98 -0.09 4.51
N TYR A 132 -19.78 0.01 5.83
CA TYR A 132 -18.51 -0.40 6.44
C TYR A 132 -18.26 -1.91 6.31
N GLN A 133 -19.32 -2.74 6.41
CA GLN A 133 -19.21 -4.19 6.25
C GLN A 133 -18.85 -4.57 4.82
N ARG A 134 -19.29 -3.79 3.84
CA ARG A 134 -18.87 -3.95 2.44
C ARG A 134 -17.38 -3.67 2.26
N LEU A 135 -16.85 -2.62 2.88
CA LEU A 135 -15.40 -2.37 2.88
C LEU A 135 -14.63 -3.50 3.55
N GLU A 136 -15.12 -3.98 4.69
CA GLU A 136 -14.52 -5.10 5.40
C GLU A 136 -14.56 -6.40 4.58
N GLN A 137 -15.65 -6.64 3.86
CA GLN A 137 -15.77 -7.75 2.91
C GLN A 137 -14.76 -7.62 1.77
N MET A 138 -14.58 -6.43 1.18
CA MET A 138 -13.56 -6.19 0.15
C MET A 138 -12.15 -6.42 0.69
N ARG A 139 -11.88 -5.98 1.92
CA ARG A 139 -10.61 -6.20 2.61
C ARG A 139 -10.32 -7.69 2.81
N GLN A 140 -11.30 -8.45 3.29
CA GLN A 140 -11.15 -9.89 3.55
C GLN A 140 -10.93 -10.68 2.25
N HIS A 141 -11.57 -10.28 1.15
CA HIS A 141 -11.37 -10.90 -0.17
C HIS A 141 -10.11 -10.45 -0.92
N PHE A 142 -9.28 -9.57 -0.33
CA PHE A 142 -8.16 -8.98 -1.07
C PHE A 142 -7.21 -10.01 -1.69
N TRP A 143 -7.02 -11.16 -1.04
CA TRP A 143 -6.12 -12.24 -1.48
C TRP A 143 -6.78 -13.40 -2.22
N THR A 144 -8.11 -13.45 -2.27
CA THR A 144 -8.89 -14.44 -3.02
C THR A 144 -9.20 -13.94 -4.43
#